data_AF-A0A355BAE6-F1
#
_entry.id   AF-A0A355BAE6-F1
#
_cell.length_a   1.000
_cell.length_b   1.000
_cell.length_c   1.000
_cell.angle_alpha   90.00
_cell.angle_beta   90.00
_cell.angle_gamma   90.00
#
_symmetry.space_group_name_H-M   'P 1'
#
loop_
_entity.id
_entity.type
_entity.pdbx_description
1 polymer ?
#
loop_
_entity_poly.entity_id
_entity_poly.type
_entity_poly.pdbx_seq_one_letter_code
_entity_poly.pdbx_strand_id
1 'polypeptide(L)'
;MVIIFDGVCNLCNGAVNFIIDRDKKNIFKFASLQSAFGQNLLKGKNMNSTDFNTIVLLKNNKIYTKSTAIFEIFKEFGFPYSMLSIFNIFPLFLTN
;
A
#
# COMPACT_ATOMS: atom_id res chain seq x y z
N MET A 1 -3.35 -10.69 2.00
CA MET A 1 -2.70 -9.82 0.99
C MET A 1 -1.45 -9.21 1.60
N VAL A 2 -0.43 -8.83 0.82
CA VAL A 2 0.81 -8.27 1.40
C VAL A 2 0.98 -6.83 0.95
N ILE A 3 1.04 -5.91 1.91
CA ILE A 3 1.34 -4.49 1.72
C ILE A 3 2.82 -4.30 2.00
N ILE A 4 3.53 -3.80 1.02
CA ILE A 4 4.95 -3.49 1.09
C ILE A 4 5.09 -1.96 1.07
N PHE A 5 5.81 -1.40 2.02
CA PHE A 5 5.96 0.03 2.16
C PHE A 5 7.40 0.38 2.57
N ASP A 6 7.85 1.58 2.22
CA ASP A 6 9.12 2.10 2.71
C ASP A 6 8.86 2.91 3.99
N GLY A 7 9.36 2.41 5.12
CA GLY A 7 9.12 2.98 6.45
C GLY A 7 9.79 4.34 6.69
N VAL A 8 10.49 4.86 5.68
CA VAL A 8 11.23 6.13 5.72
C VAL A 8 10.31 7.32 5.42
N CYS A 9 9.20 7.11 4.70
CA CYS A 9 8.26 8.16 4.38
C CYS A 9 7.12 8.23 5.42
N ASN A 10 7.01 9.35 6.14
CA ASN A 10 5.94 9.59 7.12
C ASN A 10 4.53 9.46 6.50
N LEU A 11 4.37 9.77 5.21
CA LEU A 11 3.10 9.62 4.50
C LEU A 11 2.74 8.15 4.27
N CYS A 12 3.69 7.32 3.83
CA CYS A 12 3.47 5.88 3.67
C CYS A 12 3.15 5.22 5.02
N ASN A 13 3.84 5.63 6.09
CA ASN A 13 3.54 5.18 7.45
C ASN A 13 2.13 5.60 7.90
N GLY A 14 1.70 6.84 7.64
CA GLY A 14 0.35 7.29 7.96
C GLY A 14 -0.74 6.47 7.25
N ALA A 15 -0.51 6.17 5.96
CA ALA A 15 -1.40 5.32 5.18
C ALA A 15 -1.48 3.88 5.73
N VAL A 16 -0.32 3.30 6.02
CA VAL A 16 -0.20 1.95 6.57
C VAL A 16 -0.84 1.86 7.95
N ASN A 17 -0.56 2.81 8.85
CA ASN A 17 -1.18 2.86 10.17
C ASN A 17 -2.70 2.97 10.08
N PHE A 18 -3.22 3.83 9.19
CA PHE A 18 -4.67 3.93 8.98
C PHE A 18 -5.31 2.60 8.55
N ILE A 19 -4.60 1.82 7.72
CA ILE A 19 -5.03 0.49 7.27
C ILE A 19 -4.95 -0.49 8.45
N ILE A 20 -3.86 -0.50 9.21
CA ILE A 20 -3.68 -1.34 10.40
C ILE A 20 -4.80 -1.09 11.42
N ASP A 21 -5.09 0.18 11.72
CA ASP A 21 -6.12 0.59 12.67
C ASP A 21 -7.53 0.13 12.26
N ARG A 22 -7.77 -0.02 10.95
CA ARG A 22 -9.07 -0.44 10.39
C ARG A 22 -9.14 -1.92 10.06
N ASP A 23 -8.01 -2.61 9.91
CA ASP A 23 -7.92 -4.03 9.61
C ASP A 23 -8.22 -4.90 10.84
N LYS A 24 -9.45 -4.79 11.34
CA LYS A 24 -9.95 -5.62 12.45
C LYS A 24 -9.99 -7.12 12.13
N LYS A 25 -9.87 -7.48 10.86
CA LYS A 25 -9.94 -8.86 10.36
C LYS A 25 -8.55 -9.44 10.03
N ASN A 26 -7.46 -8.69 10.25
CA ASN A 26 -6.08 -9.11 9.95
C ASN A 26 -5.91 -9.67 8.53
N ILE A 27 -6.55 -9.04 7.54
CA ILE A 27 -6.55 -9.50 6.14
C ILE A 27 -5.24 -9.10 5.43
N PHE A 28 -4.63 -8.00 5.87
CA PHE A 28 -3.41 -7.46 5.31
C PHE A 28 -2.20 -7.84 6.16
N LYS A 29 -1.12 -8.24 5.48
CA LYS A 29 0.20 -8.44 6.07
C LYS A 29 1.10 -7.31 5.60
N PHE A 30 1.99 -6.85 6.48
CA PHE A 30 2.86 -5.71 6.18
C PHE A 30 4.31 -6.19 6.09
N ALA A 31 5.04 -5.69 5.09
CA ALA A 31 6.46 -5.95 4.90
C ALA A 31 7.18 -4.66 4.53
N SER A 32 8.44 -4.50 4.96
CA SER A 32 9.24 -3.35 4.53
C SER A 32 9.78 -3.57 3.12
N LEU A 33 9.86 -2.50 2.32
CA LEU A 33 10.45 -2.51 0.99
C LEU A 33 11.95 -2.88 1.03
N GLN A 34 12.62 -2.53 2.13
CA GLN A 34 14.03 -2.82 2.39
C GLN A 34 14.30 -4.27 2.79
N SER A 35 13.26 -5.03 3.17
CA SER A 35 13.42 -6.46 3.47
C SER A 35 13.86 -7.25 2.24
N ALA A 36 14.54 -8.37 2.45
CA ALA A 36 14.90 -9.29 1.36
C ALA A 36 13.67 -9.72 0.52
N PHE A 37 12.49 -9.81 1.15
CA PHE A 37 11.23 -10.08 0.48
C PHE A 37 10.81 -8.94 -0.46
N GLY A 38 10.80 -7.69 0.04
CA GLY A 38 10.46 -6.51 -0.76
C GLY A 38 11.42 -6.32 -1.94
N GLN A 39 12.72 -6.48 -1.70
CA GLN A 39 13.76 -6.39 -2.73
C GLN A 39 13.63 -7.46 -3.81
N ASN A 40 13.36 -8.72 -3.44
CA ASN A 40 13.13 -9.80 -4.41
C ASN A 40 11.88 -9.56 -5.25
N LEU A 41 10.83 -9.01 -4.65
CA LEU A 41 9.58 -8.71 -5.35
C LEU A 41 9.75 -7.56 -6.36
N LEU A 42 10.52 -6.54 -6.02
CA LEU A 42 10.90 -5.45 -6.93
C LEU A 42 11.78 -5.96 -8.08
N LYS A 43 12.81 -6.76 -7.78
CA LYS A 43 13.71 -7.36 -8.77
C LYS A 43 12.95 -8.20 -9.80
N GLY A 44 11.97 -8.99 -9.37
CA GLY A 44 11.16 -9.83 -10.26
C GLY A 44 10.26 -9.06 -11.22
N LYS A 45 10.16 -7.72 -11.10
CA LYS A 45 9.20 -6.90 -11.85
C LYS A 45 9.82 -5.70 -12.56
N ASN A 46 11.15 -5.59 -12.62
CA ASN A 46 11.88 -4.46 -13.22
C ASN A 46 11.40 -3.09 -12.69
N MET A 47 10.87 -3.04 -11.47
CA MET A 47 10.55 -1.76 -10.85
C MET A 47 11.87 -1.16 -10.39
N ASN A 48 12.29 -0.08 -11.04
CA ASN A 48 13.45 0.68 -10.61
C ASN A 48 13.21 1.08 -9.15
N SER A 49 14.05 0.54 -8.28
CA SER A 49 14.02 0.75 -6.83
C SER A 49 14.07 2.22 -6.44
N THR A 50 14.40 3.13 -7.37
CA THR A 50 14.55 4.57 -7.19
C THR A 50 13.27 5.30 -6.73
N ASP A 51 12.07 4.75 -6.97
CA ASP A 51 10.79 5.31 -6.50
C ASP A 51 10.42 4.75 -5.10
N PHE A 52 11.32 4.94 -4.12
CA PHE A 52 11.16 4.42 -2.75
C PHE A 52 9.93 4.97 -2.00
N ASN A 53 9.35 6.09 -2.43
CA ASN A 53 8.17 6.71 -1.81
C ASN A 53 6.84 6.10 -2.33
N THR A 54 6.64 4.79 -2.16
CA THR A 54 5.43 4.14 -2.68
C THR A 54 4.96 2.95 -1.86
N ILE A 55 3.64 2.81 -1.78
CA ILE A 55 2.94 1.64 -1.23
C ILE A 55 2.70 0.63 -2.37
N VAL A 56 3.04 -0.63 -2.12
CA VAL A 56 2.88 -1.74 -3.06
C VAL A 56 1.98 -2.79 -2.43
N LEU A 57 0.96 -3.25 -3.15
CA LEU A 57 0.06 -4.32 -2.71
C LEU A 57 0.26 -5.54 -3.60
N LEU A 58 0.62 -6.66 -2.98
CA LEU A 58 0.59 -8.00 -3.58
C LEU A 58 -0.73 -8.69 -3.25
N LYS A 59 -1.54 -8.93 -4.28
CA LYS A 59 -2.84 -9.59 -4.22
C LYS A 59 -2.96 -10.57 -5.38
N ASN A 60 -3.17 -11.85 -5.09
CA ASN A 60 -3.35 -12.91 -6.10
C ASN A 60 -2.25 -12.92 -7.17
N ASN A 61 -0.98 -12.81 -6.77
CA ASN A 61 0.19 -12.70 -7.66
C ASN A 61 0.20 -11.45 -8.58
N LYS A 62 -0.74 -10.53 -8.40
CA LYS A 62 -0.75 -9.20 -9.03
C LYS A 62 -0.19 -8.18 -8.06
N ILE A 63 0.53 -7.23 -8.63
CA ILE A 63 1.15 -6.13 -7.90
C ILE A 63 0.43 -4.87 -8.30
N TYR A 64 -0.01 -4.12 -7.30
CA TYR A 64 -0.62 -2.81 -7.43
C TYR A 64 0.29 -1.80 -6.73
N THR A 65 0.38 -0.58 -7.24
CA THR A 65 1.32 0.43 -6.73
C THR A 65 0.66 1.80 -6.61
N LYS A 66 1.20 2.67 -5.74
CA LYS A 66 0.73 4.05 -5.56
C LYS A 66 -0.78 4.07 -5.24
N SER A 67 -1.56 4.91 -5.94
CA SER A 67 -3.01 5.04 -5.77
C SER A 67 -3.77 3.74 -6.06
N THR A 68 -3.31 2.91 -7.01
CA THR A 68 -3.98 1.64 -7.32
C THR A 68 -3.90 0.63 -6.18
N ALA A 69 -2.79 0.60 -5.43
CA ALA A 69 -2.66 -0.25 -4.24
C ALA A 69 -3.69 0.14 -3.18
N ILE A 70 -3.79 1.45 -2.90
CA ILE A 70 -4.73 2.01 -1.93
C ILE A 70 -6.17 1.71 -2.33
N PHE A 71 -6.53 1.90 -3.60
CA PHE A 71 -7.87 1.63 -4.11
C PHE A 71 -8.26 0.15 -3.95
N GLU A 72 -7.34 -0.77 -4.27
CA GLU A 72 -7.58 -2.21 -4.07
C GLU A 72 -7.70 -2.59 -2.59
N ILE A 73 -6.93 -1.96 -1.70
CA ILE A 73 -7.08 -2.15 -0.25
C ILE A 73 -8.46 -1.71 0.22
N PHE A 74 -8.94 -0.54 -0.22
CA PHE A 74 -10.28 -0.05 0.14
C PHE A 74 -11.42 -0.91 -0.40
N LYS A 75 -11.28 -1.48 -1.60
CA LYS A 75 -12.25 -2.46 -2.12
C LYS A 75 -12.39 -3.66 -1.20
N GLU A 76 -11.27 -4.15 -0.66
CA GLU A 76 -11.25 -5.31 0.24
C GLU A 76 -11.85 -5.01 1.62
N PHE A 77 -11.82 -3.75 2.06
CA PHE A 77 -12.55 -3.31 3.26
C PHE A 77 -14.08 -3.31 3.08
N GLY A 78 -14.59 -3.36 1.84
CA GLY A 78 -16.02 -3.41 1.54
C GLY A 78 -16.77 -2.08 1.80
N PHE A 79 -18.09 -2.13 1.79
CA PHE A 79 -18.95 -0.97 2.11
C PHE A 79 -18.89 -0.64 3.61
N PRO A 80 -18.79 0.63 4.03
CA PRO A 80 -18.87 1.88 3.25
C PRO A 80 -17.51 2.42 2.75
N TYR A 81 -16.39 1.78 3.08
CA TYR A 81 -15.05 2.28 2.74
C TYR A 81 -14.76 2.29 1.24
N SER A 82 -15.32 1.36 0.48
CA SER A 82 -15.26 1.38 -1.00
C SER A 82 -15.89 2.63 -1.61
N MET A 83 -16.87 3.27 -0.95
CA MET A 83 -17.50 4.51 -1.40
C MET A 83 -16.65 5.74 -0.99
N LEU A 84 -16.01 5.69 0.18
CA LEU A 84 -15.06 6.71 0.64
C LEU A 84 -13.78 6.76 -0.21
N SER A 85 -13.37 5.64 -0.80
CA SER A 85 -12.27 5.61 -1.76
C SER A 85 -12.57 6.42 -3.03
N ILE A 86 -13.84 6.65 -3.35
CA ILE A 86 -14.28 7.56 -4.43
C ILE A 86 -14.32 9.01 -3.91
N PHE A 87 -14.62 9.20 -2.62
CA PHE A 87 -14.81 10.52 -1.99
C PHE A 87 -13.56 11.14 -1.34
N ASN A 88 -12.37 10.63 -1.62
CA ASN A 88 -11.15 11.43 -1.49
C ASN A 88 -10.84 11.93 -0.06
N ILE A 89 -10.90 11.04 0.95
CA ILE A 89 -10.36 11.30 2.30
C ILE A 89 -9.10 10.46 2.49
N PHE A 90 -8.14 10.64 1.61
CA PHE A 90 -6.77 10.21 1.84
C PHE A 90 -5.84 11.30 1.33
N PRO A 91 -4.78 11.68 2.07
CA PRO A 91 -3.89 12.76 1.69
C PRO A 91 -3.05 12.28 0.51
N LEU A 92 -3.60 12.38 -0.70
CA LEU A 92 -2.88 12.23 -1.95
C LEU A 92 -2.36 13.58 -2.48
N PHE A 93 -2.55 14.66 -1.71
CA PHE A 93 -2.06 15.98 -2.03
C PHE A 93 -0.96 16.35 -1.06
N LEU A 94 0.27 16.29 -1.56
CA LEU A 94 1.37 17.25 -1.40
C LEU A 94 2.68 16.51 -1.64
N THR A 95 2.92 16.09 -2.88
CA THR A 95 4.28 15.97 -3.37
C THR A 95 4.68 17.37 -3.83
N ASN A 96 5.55 18.01 -3.05
CA ASN A 96 6.48 19.03 -3.56
C ASN A 96 7.70 18.30 -4.13
#